data_AF-A0A956ZDF2-F1
#
_entry.id   AF-A0A956ZDF2-F1
#
_cell.length_a   1.000
_cell.length_b   1.000
_cell.length_c   1.000
_cell.angle_alpha   90.00
_cell.angle_beta   90.00
_cell.angle_gamma   90.00
#
_symmetry.space_group_name_H-M   'P 1'
#
loop_
_entity.id
_entity.type
_entity.pdbx_description
1 polymer ?
#
loop_
_entity_poly.entity_id
_entity_poly.type
_entity_poly.pdbx_seq_one_letter_code
_entity_poly.pdbx_strand_id
1 'polypeptide(L)'
;MSPRAFRTMLVGPMGTKDRLELESRVLAAALKQSVELGDNSGVSLAHRQIFLLIRSAHGAGDNAAETKSAASSHEDENSDAPSASSATESRKRKLPNIVWTEAEESSEDSPESEAFDEEEHPSESIDTAVEPSDETIEVPLNSQSQGMVNAGVSLTRAHRAQPKAHLDENVFDAYGILGVEQVASFEKIHVGFLVLIRRLLFEIKKTKRRKRKELLQQLQELWIAHDVLTDPVTRTDYDFRILGLRGAPDVIIDTPDSEGQVVIGSTIPLRIGELLQCAGLLEPTELEIAADMHRAMPEMLFGAFLVKQGFITEPDLDQVLMGQRLLKMGYMSVATFQSCMRHWIDSDTPIYESAVTEGLLTLSEMERIIA
;
A
#
# COMPACT_ATOMS: atom_id res chain seq x y z
N MET A 1 -32.83 17.20 -13.28
CA MET A 1 -33.52 16.25 -12.37
C MET A 1 -32.48 15.65 -11.44
N SER A 2 -32.69 15.66 -10.13
CA SER A 2 -31.64 15.34 -9.14
C SER A 2 -31.33 13.83 -9.08
N PRO A 3 -30.05 13.40 -9.13
CA PRO A 3 -29.62 11.99 -9.04
C PRO A 3 -29.99 11.29 -7.73
N ARG A 4 -30.46 12.01 -6.71
CA ARG A 4 -30.86 11.42 -5.42
C ARG A 4 -32.18 10.66 -5.45
N ALA A 5 -33.00 10.79 -6.50
CA ALA A 5 -34.33 10.17 -6.57
C ALA A 5 -34.34 8.70 -7.04
N PHE A 6 -33.26 8.21 -7.67
CA PHE A 6 -33.25 6.85 -8.24
C PHE A 6 -32.81 5.75 -7.26
N ARG A 7 -32.10 6.09 -6.17
CA ARG A 7 -31.63 5.09 -5.19
C ARG A 7 -32.74 4.53 -4.30
N THR A 8 -33.94 5.10 -4.35
CA THR A 8 -35.06 4.77 -3.45
C THR A 8 -36.12 3.84 -4.06
N MET A 9 -36.04 3.49 -5.36
CA MET A 9 -37.14 2.74 -6.01
C MET A 9 -36.91 1.23 -6.17
N LEU A 10 -35.73 0.69 -5.86
CA LEU A 10 -35.42 -0.75 -6.07
C LEU A 10 -35.25 -1.56 -4.78
N VAL A 11 -35.33 -0.93 -3.61
CA VAL A 11 -35.35 -1.62 -2.33
C VAL A 11 -36.67 -1.26 -1.65
N GLY A 12 -37.66 -2.13 -1.80
CA GLY A 12 -38.87 -2.06 -0.96
C GLY A 12 -38.44 -2.04 0.51
N PRO A 13 -39.24 -1.47 1.44
CA PRO A 13 -38.87 -1.37 2.84
C PRO A 13 -38.75 -2.77 3.44
N MET A 14 -37.57 -3.38 3.33
CA MET A 14 -37.23 -4.60 4.04
C MET A 14 -37.35 -4.27 5.53
N GLY A 15 -38.07 -5.10 6.27
CA GLY A 15 -38.15 -4.95 7.71
C GLY A 15 -36.75 -4.87 8.28
N THR A 16 -36.57 -4.06 9.33
CA THR A 16 -35.28 -3.96 10.04
C THR A 16 -34.74 -5.33 10.44
N LYS A 17 -35.64 -6.29 10.70
CA LYS A 17 -35.33 -7.69 10.94
C LYS A 17 -34.79 -8.42 9.70
N ASP A 18 -35.45 -8.31 8.55
CA ASP A 18 -35.03 -8.98 7.31
C ASP A 18 -33.68 -8.47 6.84
N ARG A 19 -33.41 -7.16 7.02
CA ARG A 19 -32.10 -6.56 6.76
C ARG A 19 -31.02 -7.15 7.66
N LEU A 20 -31.30 -7.28 8.96
CA LEU A 20 -30.36 -7.79 9.95
C LEU A 20 -30.05 -9.28 9.70
N GLU A 21 -31.07 -10.07 9.32
CA GLU A 21 -30.89 -11.45 8.89
C GLU A 21 -30.01 -11.55 7.63
N LEU A 22 -30.25 -10.68 6.63
CA LEU A 22 -29.45 -10.65 5.40
C LEU A 22 -27.98 -10.28 5.70
N GLU A 23 -27.74 -9.22 6.46
CA GLU A 23 -26.39 -8.78 6.87
C GLU A 23 -25.66 -9.88 7.66
N SER A 24 -26.36 -10.60 8.56
CA SER A 24 -25.78 -11.73 9.29
C SER A 24 -25.37 -12.89 8.38
N ARG A 25 -26.16 -13.21 7.34
CA ARG A 25 -25.85 -14.28 6.38
C ARG A 25 -24.67 -13.91 5.49
N VAL A 26 -24.60 -12.66 5.03
CA VAL A 26 -23.48 -12.16 4.22
C VAL A 26 -22.18 -12.21 5.01
N LEU A 27 -22.18 -11.75 6.28
CA LEU A 27 -21.00 -11.81 7.13
C LEU A 27 -20.57 -13.25 7.45
N ALA A 28 -21.52 -14.17 7.67
CA ALA A 28 -21.22 -15.58 7.87
C ALA A 28 -20.60 -16.23 6.61
N ALA A 29 -21.09 -15.88 5.42
CA ALA A 29 -20.51 -16.34 4.16
C ALA A 29 -19.09 -15.78 3.95
N ALA A 30 -18.87 -14.49 4.23
CA ALA A 30 -17.56 -13.86 4.15
C ALA A 30 -16.55 -14.47 5.15
N LEU A 31 -17.00 -14.79 6.37
CA LEU A 31 -16.18 -15.49 7.36
C LEU A 31 -15.77 -16.88 6.85
N LYS A 32 -16.72 -17.66 6.33
CA LYS A 32 -16.45 -18.99 5.76
C LYS A 32 -15.43 -18.91 4.62
N GLN A 33 -15.61 -17.98 3.68
CA GLN A 33 -14.68 -17.77 2.56
C GLN A 33 -13.28 -17.37 3.04
N SER A 34 -13.20 -16.49 4.05
CA SER A 34 -11.91 -16.05 4.60
C SER A 34 -11.16 -17.21 5.29
N VAL A 35 -11.88 -18.13 5.94
CA VAL A 35 -11.30 -19.36 6.51
C VAL A 35 -10.79 -20.29 5.41
N GLU A 36 -11.57 -20.49 4.35
CA GLU A 36 -11.17 -21.35 3.21
C GLU A 36 -9.94 -20.81 2.48
N LEU A 37 -9.77 -19.49 2.42
CA LEU A 37 -8.62 -18.83 1.80
C LEU A 37 -7.40 -18.67 2.74
N GLY A 38 -7.53 -19.02 4.03
CA GLY A 38 -6.47 -18.82 5.02
C GLY A 38 -6.20 -17.35 5.37
N ASP A 39 -7.13 -16.43 5.07
CA ASP A 39 -7.00 -15.01 5.40
C ASP A 39 -7.43 -14.74 6.85
N ASN A 40 -6.46 -14.83 7.77
CA ASN A 40 -6.65 -14.56 9.19
C ASN A 40 -7.17 -13.13 9.49
N SER A 41 -6.89 -12.16 8.61
CA SER A 41 -7.32 -10.78 8.78
C SER A 41 -8.82 -10.63 8.46
N GLY A 42 -9.27 -11.23 7.36
CA GLY A 42 -10.68 -11.30 6.97
C GLY A 42 -11.53 -12.04 8.01
N VAL A 43 -11.04 -13.17 8.55
CA VAL A 43 -11.73 -13.93 9.61
C VAL A 43 -11.94 -13.06 10.86
N SER A 44 -10.89 -12.35 11.30
CA SER A 44 -10.96 -11.49 12.49
C SER A 44 -11.94 -10.33 12.31
N LEU A 45 -11.98 -9.74 11.11
CA LEU A 45 -12.87 -8.62 10.79
C LEU A 45 -14.33 -9.07 10.70
N ALA A 46 -14.62 -10.16 9.99
CA ALA A 46 -15.97 -10.71 9.87
C ALA A 46 -16.52 -11.15 11.24
N HIS A 47 -15.70 -11.82 12.06
CA HIS A 47 -16.08 -12.21 13.41
C HIS A 47 -16.42 -11.00 14.30
N ARG A 48 -15.61 -9.93 14.24
CA ARG A 48 -15.89 -8.68 14.99
C ARG A 48 -17.19 -8.03 14.56
N GLN A 49 -17.48 -8.00 13.26
CA GLN A 49 -18.71 -7.39 12.74
C GLN A 49 -19.96 -8.19 13.12
N ILE A 50 -19.91 -9.53 13.05
CA ILE A 50 -21.00 -10.39 13.53
C ILE A 50 -21.28 -10.12 15.02
N PHE A 51 -20.25 -9.99 15.84
CA PHE A 51 -20.42 -9.70 17.27
C PHE A 51 -21.08 -8.34 17.53
N LEU A 52 -20.67 -7.30 16.81
CA LEU A 52 -21.30 -5.97 16.91
C LEU A 52 -22.77 -6.00 16.49
N LEU A 53 -23.07 -6.74 15.43
CA LEU A 53 -24.42 -6.87 14.89
C LEU A 53 -25.34 -7.62 15.89
N ILE A 54 -24.86 -8.73 16.48
CA ILE A 54 -25.56 -9.44 17.57
C ILE A 54 -25.76 -8.54 18.79
N ARG A 55 -24.74 -7.76 19.19
CA ARG A 55 -24.85 -6.84 20.34
C ARG A 55 -25.89 -5.76 20.10
N SER A 56 -25.96 -5.23 18.88
CA SER A 56 -26.95 -4.22 18.49
C SER A 56 -28.37 -4.78 18.50
N ALA A 57 -28.55 -6.02 18.05
CA ALA A 57 -29.84 -6.71 18.09
C ALA A 57 -30.35 -6.95 19.52
N HIS A 58 -29.46 -7.33 20.44
CA HIS A 58 -29.82 -7.52 21.86
C HIS A 58 -30.08 -6.20 22.58
N GLY A 59 -29.32 -5.14 22.30
CA GLY A 59 -29.50 -3.84 22.93
C GLY A 59 -30.77 -3.10 22.53
N ALA A 60 -31.35 -3.41 21.37
CA ALA A 60 -32.58 -2.79 20.89
C ALA A 60 -33.87 -3.41 21.50
N GLY A 61 -33.79 -4.64 22.03
CA GLY A 61 -34.96 -5.36 22.58
C GLY A 61 -35.38 -4.91 23.98
N ASP A 62 -34.42 -4.52 24.83
CA ASP A 62 -34.69 -4.27 26.26
C ASP A 62 -35.29 -2.88 26.56
N ASN A 63 -35.23 -1.92 25.64
CA ASN A 63 -35.74 -0.55 25.87
C ASN A 63 -37.17 -0.32 25.36
N ALA A 64 -37.82 -1.30 24.72
CA ALA A 64 -39.15 -1.14 24.14
C ALA A 64 -40.31 -1.55 25.07
N ALA A 65 -40.02 -2.10 26.26
CA ALA A 65 -41.03 -2.66 27.16
C ALA A 65 -41.50 -1.73 28.30
N GLU A 66 -40.90 -0.55 28.51
CA GLU A 66 -41.17 0.28 29.71
C GLU A 66 -42.02 1.54 29.49
N THR A 67 -42.52 1.83 28.28
CA THR A 67 -43.35 3.03 28.03
C THR A 67 -44.79 2.69 27.63
N LYS A 68 -45.53 1.98 28.49
CA LYS A 68 -47.00 1.87 28.41
C LYS A 68 -47.65 1.72 29.80
N SER A 69 -47.56 2.74 30.64
CA SER A 69 -48.51 2.93 31.76
C SER A 69 -48.38 4.32 32.39
N ALA A 70 -49.19 5.29 31.94
CA ALA A 70 -49.73 6.38 32.77
C ALA A 70 -50.52 7.36 31.89
N ALA A 71 -51.81 7.07 31.69
CA ALA A 71 -52.80 8.06 31.29
C ALA A 71 -53.97 7.95 32.26
N SER A 72 -54.05 8.86 33.23
CA SER A 72 -55.28 9.15 33.99
C SER A 72 -55.14 10.43 34.82
N SER A 73 -55.96 11.43 34.44
CA SER A 73 -56.76 12.35 35.27
C SER A 73 -56.14 13.36 36.26
N HIS A 74 -56.63 14.59 36.08
CA HIS A 74 -57.14 15.56 37.07
C HIS A 74 -56.22 16.58 37.77
N GLU A 75 -56.41 17.84 37.33
CA GLU A 75 -56.66 19.11 38.04
C GLU A 75 -56.00 19.52 39.38
N ASP A 76 -55.61 20.79 39.33
CA ASP A 76 -55.63 21.86 40.34
C ASP A 76 -54.59 22.02 41.45
N GLU A 77 -54.03 23.25 41.40
CA GLU A 77 -53.56 24.16 42.45
C GLU A 77 -53.20 23.61 43.84
N ASN A 78 -51.96 23.90 44.28
CA ASN A 78 -51.65 24.90 45.33
C ASN A 78 -50.41 24.52 46.18
N SER A 79 -49.62 25.56 46.49
CA SER A 79 -48.74 25.76 47.66
C SER A 79 -47.54 24.82 47.98
N ASP A 80 -46.41 25.51 48.18
CA ASP A 80 -45.37 25.34 49.21
C ASP A 80 -44.25 24.29 49.09
N ALA A 81 -43.05 24.81 49.37
CA ALA A 81 -41.73 24.15 49.47
C ALA A 81 -41.55 23.40 50.82
N PRO A 82 -40.34 22.98 51.26
CA PRO A 82 -39.13 22.50 50.59
C PRO A 82 -38.62 21.12 51.16
N SER A 83 -37.48 20.66 50.63
CA SER A 83 -36.50 19.74 51.28
C SER A 83 -36.84 18.26 51.45
N ALA A 84 -36.06 17.39 50.79
CA ALA A 84 -35.09 16.51 51.47
C ALA A 84 -34.44 15.50 50.50
N SER A 85 -33.15 15.30 50.75
CA SER A 85 -32.25 14.24 50.29
C SER A 85 -32.84 12.84 50.14
N SER A 86 -32.46 12.12 49.08
CA SER A 86 -32.18 10.68 49.21
C SER A 86 -31.15 10.20 48.18
N ALA A 87 -30.24 9.37 48.67
CA ALA A 87 -29.09 8.81 48.00
C ALA A 87 -29.49 7.75 46.98
N THR A 88 -28.89 7.79 45.79
CA THR A 88 -29.03 6.73 44.78
C THR A 88 -27.92 5.69 44.96
N GLU A 89 -28.37 4.53 45.39
CA GLU A 89 -27.65 3.30 45.63
C GLU A 89 -27.20 2.66 44.31
N SER A 90 -25.90 2.62 44.06
CA SER A 90 -25.31 2.00 42.87
C SER A 90 -25.39 0.46 42.95
N ARG A 91 -26.42 -0.13 42.33
CA ARG A 91 -26.54 -1.58 42.15
C ARG A 91 -25.46 -2.12 41.20
N LYS A 92 -24.43 -2.73 41.77
CA LYS A 92 -23.46 -3.58 41.04
C LYS A 92 -24.18 -4.84 40.53
N ARG A 93 -24.37 -4.95 39.22
CA ARG A 93 -24.82 -6.18 38.57
C ARG A 93 -23.67 -7.20 38.60
N LYS A 94 -23.90 -8.36 39.23
CA LYS A 94 -23.01 -9.52 39.18
C LYS A 94 -23.12 -10.15 37.79
N LEU A 95 -21.99 -10.28 37.09
CA LEU A 95 -21.88 -11.10 35.88
C LEU A 95 -21.94 -12.59 36.27
N PRO A 96 -22.62 -13.45 35.48
CA PRO A 96 -22.60 -14.89 35.71
C PRO A 96 -21.23 -15.50 35.34
N ASN A 97 -20.75 -16.42 36.18
CA ASN A 97 -19.53 -17.20 35.94
C ASN A 97 -19.74 -18.11 34.72
N ILE A 98 -19.02 -17.82 33.64
CA ILE A 98 -18.86 -18.73 32.49
C ILE A 98 -17.78 -19.74 32.88
N VAL A 99 -18.20 -20.99 33.10
CA VAL A 99 -17.30 -22.13 33.29
C VAL A 99 -16.76 -22.51 31.92
N TRP A 100 -15.47 -22.25 31.70
CA TRP A 100 -14.74 -22.76 30.56
C TRP A 100 -14.41 -24.23 30.83
N THR A 101 -15.11 -25.13 30.17
CA THR A 101 -14.73 -26.55 30.12
C THR A 101 -13.53 -26.68 29.21
N GLU A 102 -12.40 -27.08 29.80
CA GLU A 102 -11.16 -27.43 29.13
C GLU A 102 -11.45 -28.56 28.13
N ALA A 103 -11.14 -28.32 26.86
CA ALA A 103 -11.25 -29.32 25.82
C ALA A 103 -10.15 -30.35 26.04
N GLU A 104 -10.59 -31.60 26.14
CA GLU A 104 -9.77 -32.79 26.37
C GLU A 104 -8.71 -32.95 25.28
N GLU A 105 -7.49 -33.19 25.74
CA GLU A 105 -6.40 -33.76 24.98
C GLU A 105 -6.84 -35.13 24.42
N SER A 106 -6.91 -35.27 23.10
CA SER A 106 -6.93 -36.58 22.44
C SER A 106 -5.62 -36.78 21.68
N SER A 107 -4.80 -37.62 22.29
CA SER A 107 -3.60 -38.29 21.80
C SER A 107 -3.87 -39.19 20.58
N GLU A 108 -2.78 -39.48 19.85
CA GLU A 108 -2.61 -40.60 18.89
C GLU A 108 -3.35 -40.41 17.54
N ASP A 109 -2.72 -40.49 16.37
CA ASP A 109 -1.89 -41.59 15.91
C ASP A 109 -0.99 -41.15 14.73
N SER A 110 0.28 -41.55 14.75
CA SER A 110 1.13 -41.66 13.55
C SER A 110 0.99 -43.07 13.01
N PRO A 111 1.01 -43.27 11.68
CA PRO A 111 2.17 -44.03 11.18
C PRO A 111 2.64 -43.66 9.75
N GLU A 112 3.87 -44.11 9.52
CA GLU A 112 4.39 -44.68 8.27
C GLU A 112 4.83 -43.75 7.14
N SER A 113 6.13 -43.46 7.22
CA SER A 113 7.06 -43.35 6.11
C SER A 113 6.94 -44.49 5.09
N GLU A 114 6.49 -44.17 3.87
CA GLU A 114 6.82 -44.98 2.70
C GLU A 114 8.02 -44.37 1.98
N ALA A 115 9.10 -45.14 2.00
CA ALA A 115 10.24 -45.01 1.12
C ALA A 115 9.76 -45.22 -0.32
N PHE A 116 10.06 -44.27 -1.21
CA PHE A 116 9.92 -44.48 -2.64
C PHE A 116 11.28 -44.45 -3.31
N ASP A 117 11.46 -45.49 -4.11
CA ASP A 117 12.66 -46.02 -4.73
C ASP A 117 13.49 -45.02 -5.54
N GLU A 118 14.80 -45.19 -5.39
CA GLU A 118 15.79 -44.93 -6.42
C GLU A 118 15.53 -45.86 -7.62
N GLU A 119 15.18 -45.31 -8.78
CA GLU A 119 15.44 -45.98 -10.05
C GLU A 119 16.44 -45.19 -10.90
N GLU A 120 17.47 -45.93 -11.31
CA GLU A 120 18.59 -45.53 -12.13
C GLU A 120 18.28 -45.47 -13.63
N HIS A 121 19.16 -44.74 -14.34
CA HIS A 121 19.57 -44.85 -15.76
C HIS A 121 18.65 -44.30 -16.87
N PRO A 122 19.17 -43.98 -18.08
CA PRO A 122 20.56 -43.84 -18.52
C PRO A 122 20.89 -42.51 -19.24
N SER A 123 22.20 -42.29 -19.35
CA SER A 123 22.93 -41.50 -20.34
C SER A 123 22.28 -41.34 -21.73
N GLU A 124 22.12 -40.09 -22.18
CA GLU A 124 22.18 -39.75 -23.60
C GLU A 124 23.26 -38.70 -23.85
N SER A 125 24.30 -39.17 -24.53
CA SER A 125 25.35 -38.42 -25.20
C SER A 125 24.77 -37.60 -26.35
N ILE A 126 24.92 -36.28 -26.30
CA ILE A 126 24.82 -35.44 -27.49
C ILE A 126 26.20 -34.81 -27.72
N ASP A 127 26.91 -35.41 -28.68
CA ASP A 127 28.02 -34.78 -29.39
C ASP A 127 27.49 -33.56 -30.14
N THR A 128 28.04 -32.39 -29.85
CA THR A 128 28.01 -31.28 -30.81
C THR A 128 29.37 -30.61 -30.80
N ALA A 129 30.21 -31.07 -31.73
CA ALA A 129 31.43 -30.40 -32.13
C ALA A 129 31.10 -28.99 -32.65
N VAL A 130 31.65 -27.96 -32.00
CA VAL A 130 31.77 -26.62 -32.57
C VAL A 130 33.24 -26.25 -32.53
N GLU A 131 33.80 -26.08 -33.72
CA GLU A 131 35.15 -25.61 -33.99
C GLU A 131 35.41 -24.24 -33.33
N PRO A 132 36.56 -24.04 -32.65
CA PRO A 132 37.08 -22.71 -32.40
C PRO A 132 37.99 -22.28 -33.55
N SER A 133 37.54 -21.31 -34.33
CA SER A 133 38.38 -20.58 -35.28
C SER A 133 39.32 -19.63 -34.54
N ASP A 134 40.59 -19.83 -34.86
CA ASP A 134 41.82 -19.14 -34.54
C ASP A 134 41.76 -17.63 -34.87
N GLU A 135 41.96 -16.76 -33.89
CA GLU A 135 42.38 -15.37 -34.14
C GLU A 135 43.43 -14.94 -33.12
N THR A 136 44.68 -15.09 -33.57
CA THR A 136 45.92 -14.54 -33.03
C THR A 136 45.82 -13.03 -32.78
N ILE A 137 46.02 -12.61 -31.53
CA ILE A 137 46.44 -11.23 -31.20
C ILE A 137 47.74 -11.29 -30.41
N GLU A 138 48.73 -10.62 -30.98
CA GLU A 138 50.12 -10.55 -30.55
C GLU A 138 50.28 -9.78 -29.22
N VAL A 139 51.19 -10.33 -28.41
CA VAL A 139 51.78 -9.72 -27.21
C VAL A 139 52.77 -8.62 -27.61
N PRO A 140 53.00 -7.62 -26.74
CA PRO A 140 54.40 -7.31 -26.47
C PRO A 140 54.74 -7.33 -24.98
N LEU A 141 55.89 -7.94 -24.72
CA LEU A 141 56.61 -8.03 -23.47
C LEU A 141 56.80 -6.67 -22.81
N ASN A 142 56.70 -6.62 -21.47
CA ASN A 142 57.70 -5.85 -20.72
C ASN A 142 57.95 -6.41 -19.30
N SER A 143 59.13 -7.02 -19.17
CA SER A 143 60.14 -6.90 -18.11
C SER A 143 59.76 -6.94 -16.62
N GLN A 144 60.23 -8.04 -16.04
CA GLN A 144 60.74 -8.24 -14.68
C GLN A 144 61.16 -6.97 -13.90
N SER A 145 60.70 -6.89 -12.64
CA SER A 145 61.60 -6.56 -11.53
C SER A 145 61.17 -7.28 -10.25
N GLN A 146 62.09 -8.10 -9.75
CA GLN A 146 62.07 -8.72 -8.43
C GLN A 146 62.22 -7.66 -7.34
N GLY A 147 61.48 -7.84 -6.24
CA GLY A 147 61.70 -7.12 -5.00
C GLY A 147 60.97 -7.78 -3.83
N MET A 148 61.61 -8.77 -3.21
CA MET A 148 61.25 -9.22 -1.86
C MET A 148 61.45 -8.06 -0.88
N VAL A 149 60.49 -7.78 0.02
CA VAL A 149 60.73 -7.57 1.46
C VAL A 149 59.41 -7.42 2.26
N ASN A 150 59.35 -8.20 3.35
CA ASN A 150 58.84 -7.90 4.70
C ASN A 150 57.36 -7.55 4.96
N ALA A 151 56.69 -8.55 5.56
CA ALA A 151 56.13 -8.53 6.92
C ALA A 151 55.72 -7.18 7.55
N GLY A 152 54.44 -7.13 7.94
CA GLY A 152 53.95 -6.32 9.06
C GLY A 152 53.10 -5.13 8.64
N VAL A 153 51.79 -5.33 8.45
CA VAL A 153 50.84 -4.21 8.40
C VAL A 153 49.71 -4.45 9.38
N SER A 154 49.75 -3.62 10.41
CA SER A 154 48.79 -3.44 11.49
C SER A 154 47.37 -3.19 10.98
N LEU A 155 46.40 -3.83 11.62
CA LEU A 155 45.00 -3.40 11.66
C LEU A 155 44.92 -2.00 12.29
N THR A 156 44.92 -0.95 11.48
CA THR A 156 44.39 0.36 11.90
C THR A 156 43.00 0.53 11.33
N ARG A 157 42.02 0.32 12.22
CA ARG A 157 40.60 0.62 12.06
C ARG A 157 40.41 2.12 11.87
N ALA A 158 40.38 2.57 10.62
CA ALA A 158 39.95 3.92 10.26
C ALA A 158 38.43 3.97 10.19
N HIS A 159 37.80 4.53 11.22
CA HIS A 159 36.43 5.01 11.13
C HIS A 159 36.41 6.24 10.20
N ARG A 160 36.22 6.00 8.90
CA ARG A 160 35.94 7.06 7.93
C ARG A 160 34.50 7.52 8.16
N ALA A 161 34.33 8.65 8.84
CA ALA A 161 33.07 9.34 8.93
C ALA A 161 32.71 9.84 7.53
N GLN A 162 31.78 9.14 6.88
CA GLN A 162 31.10 9.65 5.69
C GLN A 162 30.27 10.88 6.10
N PRO A 163 30.26 11.96 5.29
CA PRO A 163 29.43 13.12 5.55
C PRO A 163 27.96 12.67 5.45
N LYS A 164 27.26 12.71 6.59
CA LYS A 164 25.81 12.47 6.63
C LYS A 164 25.14 13.68 5.99
N ALA A 165 24.86 13.60 4.69
CA ALA A 165 23.86 14.44 4.07
C ALA A 165 22.55 14.20 4.82
N HIS A 166 21.96 15.27 5.36
CA HIS A 166 20.69 15.24 6.06
C HIS A 166 19.59 15.05 5.00
N LEU A 167 19.44 13.82 4.52
CA LEU A 167 18.32 13.41 3.67
C LEU A 167 17.07 13.35 4.55
N ASP A 168 15.94 13.82 4.04
CA ASP A 168 14.65 13.81 4.74
C ASP A 168 14.35 12.41 5.31
N GLU A 169 13.90 12.39 6.57
CA GLU A 169 13.94 11.23 7.48
C GLU A 169 13.10 10.01 7.06
N ASN A 170 12.48 9.98 5.87
CA ASN A 170 11.52 8.94 5.48
C ASN A 170 11.87 8.15 4.21
N VAL A 171 13.00 8.40 3.54
CA VAL A 171 13.36 7.59 2.36
C VAL A 171 14.05 6.29 2.79
N PHE A 172 13.42 5.14 2.47
CA PHE A 172 13.98 3.82 2.75
C PHE A 172 15.21 3.55 1.87
N ASP A 173 16.42 3.65 2.45
CA ASP A 173 17.71 3.35 1.81
C ASP A 173 18.24 1.97 2.24
N ALA A 174 17.96 0.92 1.46
CA ALA A 174 18.37 -0.46 1.75
C ALA A 174 19.90 -0.62 1.79
N TYR A 175 20.62 0.09 0.90
CA TYR A 175 22.09 0.07 0.86
C TYR A 175 22.68 0.75 2.09
N GLY A 176 22.11 1.90 2.49
CA GLY A 176 22.46 2.62 3.70
C GLY A 176 22.18 1.82 4.98
N ILE A 177 21.05 1.10 5.04
CA ILE A 177 20.66 0.25 6.18
C ILE A 177 21.67 -0.89 6.38
N LEU A 178 22.11 -1.55 5.31
CA LEU A 178 23.10 -2.62 5.38
C LEU A 178 24.55 -2.11 5.45
N GLY A 179 24.79 -0.82 5.17
CA GLY A 179 26.12 -0.22 5.11
C GLY A 179 26.98 -0.79 3.99
N VAL A 180 26.37 -1.12 2.85
CA VAL A 180 27.03 -1.71 1.68
C VAL A 180 26.93 -0.77 0.47
N GLU A 181 27.91 -0.82 -0.41
CA GLU A 181 27.91 -0.05 -1.66
C GLU A 181 26.88 -0.61 -2.66
N GLN A 182 26.33 0.24 -3.54
CA GLN A 182 25.36 -0.17 -4.57
C GLN A 182 25.90 -1.27 -5.51
N VAL A 183 27.22 -1.30 -5.73
CA VAL A 183 27.92 -2.29 -6.57
C VAL A 183 28.36 -3.54 -5.79
N ALA A 184 27.93 -3.73 -4.55
CA ALA A 184 28.33 -4.87 -3.73
C ALA A 184 27.84 -6.20 -4.33
N SER A 185 28.69 -7.22 -4.26
CA SER A 185 28.32 -8.59 -4.59
C SER A 185 27.33 -9.14 -3.56
N PHE A 186 26.54 -10.14 -3.96
CA PHE A 186 25.56 -10.81 -3.10
C PHE A 186 26.20 -11.29 -1.77
N GLU A 187 27.40 -11.88 -1.83
CA GLU A 187 28.11 -12.34 -0.65
C GLU A 187 28.41 -11.21 0.34
N LYS A 188 28.82 -10.04 -0.16
CA LYS A 188 29.09 -8.86 0.69
C LYS A 188 27.82 -8.35 1.35
N ILE A 189 26.70 -8.32 0.61
CA ILE A 189 25.38 -7.94 1.12
C ILE A 189 24.98 -8.89 2.26
N HIS A 190 25.11 -10.20 2.04
CA HIS A 190 24.74 -11.22 3.03
C HIS A 190 25.65 -11.17 4.28
N VAL A 191 26.96 -11.01 4.11
CA VAL A 191 27.88 -10.85 5.25
C VAL A 191 27.58 -9.59 6.05
N GLY A 192 27.30 -8.46 5.38
CA GLY A 192 26.90 -7.21 6.03
C GLY A 192 25.64 -7.39 6.89
N PHE A 193 24.63 -8.04 6.33
CA PHE A 193 23.40 -8.42 7.03
C PHE A 193 23.66 -9.26 8.28
N LEU A 194 24.42 -10.35 8.17
CA LEU A 194 24.72 -11.24 9.32
C LEU A 194 25.43 -10.51 10.46
N VAL A 195 26.37 -9.61 10.13
CA VAL A 195 27.09 -8.81 11.14
C VAL A 195 26.15 -7.89 11.88
N LEU A 196 25.25 -7.20 11.17
CA LEU A 196 24.28 -6.27 11.77
C LEU A 196 23.21 -6.98 12.59
N ILE A 197 22.65 -8.10 12.10
CA ILE A 197 21.71 -8.93 12.88
C ILE A 197 22.33 -9.39 14.18
N ARG A 198 23.55 -9.94 14.13
CA ARG A 198 24.19 -10.48 15.34
C ARG A 198 24.37 -9.39 16.39
N ARG A 199 24.71 -8.17 15.96
CA ARG A 199 24.80 -7.00 16.83
C ARG A 199 23.44 -6.61 17.41
N LEU A 200 22.41 -6.49 16.57
CA LEU A 200 21.04 -6.14 16.98
C LEU A 200 20.46 -7.15 17.97
N LEU A 201 20.61 -8.45 17.72
CA LEU A 201 20.14 -9.50 18.63
C LEU A 201 20.83 -9.44 19.99
N PHE A 202 22.13 -9.12 20.00
CA PHE A 202 22.88 -8.95 21.24
C PHE A 202 22.42 -7.70 22.02
N GLU A 203 22.14 -6.60 21.32
CA GLU A 203 21.58 -5.38 21.91
C GLU A 203 20.16 -5.63 22.46
N ILE A 204 19.31 -6.37 21.73
CA ILE A 204 17.97 -6.76 22.18
C ILE A 204 18.04 -7.58 23.48
N LYS A 205 18.98 -8.53 23.57
CA LYS A 205 19.17 -9.36 24.78
C LYS A 205 19.54 -8.52 26.01
N LYS A 206 20.28 -7.42 25.83
CA LYS A 206 20.71 -6.53 26.93
C LYS A 206 19.68 -5.47 27.33
N THR A 207 18.73 -5.17 26.45
CA THR A 207 17.92 -3.95 26.55
C THR A 207 16.63 -4.16 27.34
N LYS A 208 16.24 -3.16 28.15
CA LYS A 208 14.97 -3.15 28.91
C LYS A 208 13.76 -2.98 27.97
N ARG A 209 12.58 -3.49 28.37
CA ARG A 209 11.35 -3.58 27.56
C ARG A 209 11.00 -2.33 26.72
N ARG A 210 11.24 -1.10 27.21
CA ARG A 210 10.84 0.13 26.50
C ARG A 210 11.59 0.36 25.18
N LYS A 211 12.90 0.13 25.14
CA LYS A 211 13.73 0.31 23.93
C LYS A 211 13.69 -0.89 22.98
N ARG A 212 13.03 -1.99 23.38
CA ARG A 212 12.93 -3.20 22.57
C ARG A 212 12.13 -2.96 21.30
N LYS A 213 11.14 -2.06 21.32
CA LYS A 213 10.31 -1.77 20.14
C LYS A 213 11.13 -1.16 19.00
N GLU A 214 11.98 -0.17 19.30
CA GLU A 214 12.87 0.47 18.33
C GLU A 214 13.85 -0.54 17.71
N LEU A 215 14.46 -1.40 18.54
CA LEU A 215 15.38 -2.43 18.05
C LEU A 215 14.68 -3.51 17.19
N LEU A 216 13.41 -3.82 17.48
CA LEU A 216 12.62 -4.74 16.66
C LEU A 216 12.25 -4.12 15.31
N GLN A 217 11.97 -2.80 15.29
CA GLN A 217 11.73 -2.08 14.05
C GLN A 217 13.00 -2.03 13.19
N GLN A 218 14.16 -1.72 13.77
CA GLN A 218 15.45 -1.78 13.07
C GLN A 218 15.75 -3.19 12.54
N LEU A 219 15.43 -4.23 13.32
CA LEU A 219 15.56 -5.60 12.86
C LEU A 219 14.65 -5.88 11.66
N GLN A 220 13.40 -5.43 11.69
CA GLN A 220 12.46 -5.56 10.57
C GLN A 220 12.98 -4.85 9.31
N GLU A 221 13.41 -3.59 9.43
CA GLU A 221 14.00 -2.82 8.32
C GLU A 221 15.21 -3.52 7.71
N LEU A 222 16.08 -4.10 8.55
CA LEU A 222 17.26 -4.84 8.11
C LEU A 222 16.91 -6.11 7.32
N TRP A 223 15.85 -6.81 7.72
CA TRP A 223 15.34 -7.98 6.99
C TRP A 223 14.74 -7.58 5.64
N ILE A 224 13.94 -6.51 5.59
CA ILE A 224 13.38 -5.99 4.34
C ILE A 224 14.52 -5.58 3.39
N ALA A 225 15.53 -4.87 3.89
CA ALA A 225 16.68 -4.46 3.09
C ALA A 225 17.47 -5.66 2.53
N HIS A 226 17.64 -6.72 3.34
CA HIS A 226 18.31 -7.94 2.89
C HIS A 226 17.50 -8.68 1.82
N ASP A 227 16.18 -8.79 1.97
CA ASP A 227 15.29 -9.47 1.02
C ASP A 227 15.26 -8.75 -0.33
N VAL A 228 15.10 -7.42 -0.31
CA VAL A 228 15.13 -6.56 -1.50
C VAL A 228 16.47 -6.65 -2.25
N LEU A 229 17.59 -6.81 -1.53
CA LEU A 229 18.92 -6.84 -2.15
C LEU A 229 19.43 -8.25 -2.49
N THR A 230 18.75 -9.30 -2.02
CA THR A 230 19.11 -10.70 -2.24
C THR A 230 18.58 -11.23 -3.57
N ASP A 231 17.33 -10.93 -3.89
CA ASP A 231 16.75 -11.34 -5.16
C ASP A 231 17.21 -10.35 -6.28
N PRO A 232 17.83 -10.85 -7.38
CA PRO A 232 18.26 -10.00 -8.48
C PRO A 232 17.12 -9.19 -9.11
N VAL A 233 15.88 -9.71 -9.10
CA VAL A 233 14.72 -9.04 -9.70
C VAL A 233 14.27 -7.86 -8.84
N THR A 234 14.16 -8.05 -7.53
CA THR A 234 13.79 -6.98 -6.60
C THR A 234 14.91 -5.95 -6.44
N ARG A 235 16.18 -6.39 -6.49
CA ARG A 235 17.34 -5.50 -6.46
C ARG A 235 17.36 -4.57 -7.67
N THR A 236 17.21 -5.12 -8.88
CA THR A 236 17.17 -4.31 -10.10
C THR A 236 15.98 -3.36 -10.10
N ASP A 237 14.80 -3.82 -9.64
CA ASP A 237 13.64 -2.95 -9.46
C ASP A 237 13.93 -1.78 -8.50
N TYR A 238 14.52 -2.09 -7.36
CA TYR A 238 14.90 -1.10 -6.35
C TYR A 238 15.93 -0.09 -6.88
N ASP A 239 16.94 -0.56 -7.60
CA ASP A 239 17.94 0.28 -8.26
C ASP A 239 17.29 1.21 -9.28
N PHE A 240 16.34 0.71 -10.09
CA PHE A 240 15.61 1.55 -11.03
C PHE A 240 14.73 2.59 -10.35
N ARG A 241 14.16 2.29 -9.17
CA ARG A 241 13.41 3.28 -8.38
C ARG A 241 14.31 4.37 -7.83
N ILE A 242 15.48 4.01 -7.28
CA ILE A 242 16.48 4.98 -6.81
C ILE A 242 16.94 5.88 -7.96
N LEU A 243 17.15 5.29 -9.14
CA LEU A 243 17.58 6.02 -10.34
C LEU A 243 16.45 6.80 -11.03
N GLY A 244 15.21 6.73 -10.53
CA GLY A 244 14.04 7.35 -11.16
C GLY A 244 13.68 6.77 -12.54
N LEU A 245 14.23 5.61 -12.90
CA LEU A 245 14.03 4.94 -14.19
C LEU A 245 12.77 4.07 -14.21
N ARG A 246 12.25 3.67 -13.05
CA ARG A 246 11.00 2.92 -12.93
C ARG A 246 10.06 3.71 -12.04
N GLY A 247 8.91 4.07 -12.62
CA GLY A 247 7.88 4.92 -12.01
C GLY A 247 7.43 4.38 -10.67
N ALA A 248 8.11 4.82 -9.62
CA ALA A 248 7.65 4.62 -8.27
C ALA A 248 6.34 5.41 -8.13
N PRO A 249 5.25 4.79 -7.64
CA PRO A 249 4.13 5.56 -7.14
C PRO A 249 4.66 6.42 -5.97
N ASP A 250 4.49 7.73 -6.08
CA ASP A 250 4.51 8.73 -4.99
C ASP A 250 5.82 9.13 -4.30
N VAL A 251 7.02 8.89 -4.86
CA VAL A 251 8.23 9.56 -4.34
C VAL A 251 8.45 10.88 -5.09
N ILE A 252 7.86 11.95 -4.57
CA ILE A 252 8.15 13.33 -4.97
C ILE A 252 9.59 13.63 -4.54
N ILE A 253 10.52 13.57 -5.48
CA ILE A 253 11.91 14.01 -5.26
C ILE A 253 11.93 15.53 -5.45
N ASP A 254 11.71 16.27 -4.37
CA ASP A 254 12.05 17.68 -4.32
C ASP A 254 13.56 17.78 -4.13
N THR A 255 14.32 17.97 -5.22
CA THR A 255 15.72 18.38 -5.13
C THR A 255 15.79 19.89 -4.91
N PRO A 256 16.24 20.38 -3.74
CA PRO A 256 16.56 21.79 -3.58
C PRO A 256 17.91 22.08 -4.25
N ASP A 257 17.97 23.19 -4.99
CA ASP A 257 19.20 23.91 -5.36
C ASP A 257 19.94 23.54 -6.66
N SER A 258 19.24 23.08 -7.71
CA SER A 258 19.79 23.15 -9.07
C SER A 258 19.01 24.15 -9.95
N GLU A 259 19.32 25.44 -9.77
CA GLU A 259 18.97 26.50 -10.72
C GLU A 259 19.74 26.28 -12.03
N GLY A 260 19.23 25.40 -12.88
CA GLY A 260 19.90 25.06 -14.12
C GLY A 260 19.15 23.98 -14.86
N GLN A 261 17.95 24.32 -15.34
CA GLN A 261 17.19 23.54 -16.32
C GLN A 261 16.95 22.09 -15.84
N VAL A 262 15.93 21.93 -14.99
CA VAL A 262 15.36 20.63 -14.62
C VAL A 262 14.99 19.92 -15.92
N VAL A 263 15.85 19.01 -16.36
CA VAL A 263 15.52 18.04 -17.40
C VAL A 263 14.45 17.17 -16.76
N ILE A 264 13.20 17.48 -17.08
CA ILE A 264 12.01 16.77 -16.65
C ILE A 264 12.25 15.29 -16.95
N GLY A 265 12.62 14.54 -15.90
CA GLY A 265 12.98 13.14 -15.98
C GLY A 265 11.85 12.40 -16.68
N SER A 266 12.23 11.57 -17.65
CA SER A 266 11.36 10.83 -18.57
C SER A 266 9.99 10.53 -17.97
N THR A 267 9.01 11.36 -18.31
CA THR A 267 7.64 11.23 -17.84
C THR A 267 7.07 9.96 -18.46
N ILE A 268 7.05 8.88 -17.68
CA ILE A 268 6.27 7.71 -18.05
C ILE A 268 4.87 8.24 -18.35
N PRO A 269 4.32 7.98 -19.56
CA PRO A 269 3.03 8.51 -19.93
C PRO A 269 2.00 7.95 -18.96
N LEU A 270 1.54 8.80 -18.04
CA LEU A 270 0.52 8.42 -17.07
C LEU A 270 -0.70 7.91 -17.82
N ARG A 271 -1.23 6.78 -17.36
CA ARG A 271 -2.44 6.19 -17.93
C ARG A 271 -3.61 7.12 -17.61
N ILE A 272 -4.65 7.06 -18.45
CA ILE A 272 -5.83 7.92 -18.26
C ILE A 272 -6.47 7.71 -16.87
N GLY A 273 -6.49 6.47 -16.36
CA GLY A 273 -7.01 6.16 -15.02
C GLY A 273 -6.21 6.82 -13.89
N GLU A 274 -4.88 6.85 -13.99
CA GLU A 274 -4.00 7.49 -13.02
C GLU A 274 -4.19 9.01 -13.04
N LEU A 275 -4.33 9.60 -14.23
CA LEU A 275 -4.62 11.04 -14.36
C LEU A 275 -5.97 11.43 -13.77
N LEU A 276 -6.99 10.60 -13.97
CA LEU A 276 -8.31 10.79 -13.38
C LEU A 276 -8.27 10.72 -11.85
N GLN A 277 -7.49 9.79 -11.30
CA GLN A 277 -7.26 9.68 -9.85
C GLN A 277 -6.47 10.87 -9.32
N CYS A 278 -5.40 11.30 -10.00
CA CYS A 278 -4.63 12.49 -9.65
C CYS A 278 -5.48 13.76 -9.66
N ALA A 279 -6.41 13.88 -10.62
CA ALA A 279 -7.33 15.00 -10.72
C ALA A 279 -8.40 15.01 -9.61
N GLY A 280 -8.55 13.90 -8.86
CA GLY A 280 -9.61 13.74 -7.87
C GLY A 280 -11.01 13.57 -8.48
N LEU A 281 -11.08 13.21 -9.77
CA LEU A 281 -12.35 12.97 -10.47
C LEU A 281 -12.91 11.57 -10.20
N LEU A 282 -12.03 10.59 -9.98
CA LEU A 282 -12.40 9.23 -9.59
C LEU A 282 -11.67 8.84 -8.31
N GLU A 283 -12.41 8.19 -7.41
CA GLU A 283 -11.78 7.48 -6.30
C GLU A 283 -11.04 6.22 -6.79
N PRO A 284 -10.00 5.75 -6.07
CA PRO A 284 -9.28 4.54 -6.44
C PRO A 284 -10.19 3.30 -6.55
N THR A 285 -11.16 3.21 -5.65
CA THR A 285 -12.18 2.15 -5.61
C THR A 285 -13.12 2.20 -6.82
N GLU A 286 -13.54 3.39 -7.24
CA GLU A 286 -14.38 3.59 -8.43
C GLU A 286 -13.63 3.23 -9.70
N LEU A 287 -12.34 3.58 -9.78
CA LEU A 287 -11.48 3.23 -10.90
C LEU A 287 -11.28 1.71 -11.04
N GLU A 288 -11.11 0.99 -9.92
CA GLU A 288 -11.03 -0.47 -9.90
C GLU A 288 -12.34 -1.12 -10.40
N ILE A 289 -13.48 -0.65 -9.89
CA ILE A 289 -14.81 -1.13 -10.33
C ILE A 289 -15.01 -0.87 -11.82
N ALA A 290 -14.66 0.33 -12.29
CA ALA A 290 -14.77 0.69 -13.70
C ALA A 290 -13.86 -0.17 -14.57
N ALA A 291 -12.64 -0.48 -14.11
CA ALA A 291 -11.71 -1.36 -14.82
C ALA A 291 -12.26 -2.79 -14.94
N ASP A 292 -12.83 -3.34 -13.86
CA ASP A 292 -13.43 -4.67 -13.89
C ASP A 292 -14.69 -4.74 -14.76
N MET A 293 -15.54 -3.71 -14.72
CA MET A 293 -16.68 -3.62 -15.64
C MET A 293 -16.24 -3.49 -17.11
N HIS A 294 -15.17 -2.75 -17.38
CA HIS A 294 -14.61 -2.60 -18.73
C HIS A 294 -14.01 -3.92 -19.26
N ARG A 295 -13.38 -4.73 -18.40
CA ARG A 295 -12.92 -6.08 -18.77
C ARG A 295 -14.05 -6.96 -19.29
N ALA A 296 -15.27 -6.78 -18.78
CA ALA A 296 -16.45 -7.49 -19.27
C ALA A 296 -17.01 -6.93 -20.59
N MET A 297 -16.60 -5.72 -21.01
CA MET A 297 -17.01 -5.07 -22.27
C MET A 297 -15.80 -4.42 -22.97
N PRO A 298 -14.89 -5.21 -23.55
CA PRO A 298 -13.64 -4.70 -24.13
C PRO A 298 -13.82 -3.95 -25.46
N GLU A 299 -15.01 -3.97 -26.07
CA GLU A 299 -15.27 -3.36 -27.39
C GLU A 299 -15.23 -1.82 -27.38
N MET A 300 -15.39 -1.18 -26.22
CA MET A 300 -15.44 0.28 -26.08
C MET A 300 -14.13 0.81 -25.49
N LEU A 301 -13.70 2.01 -25.89
CA LEU A 301 -12.54 2.67 -25.28
C LEU A 301 -12.84 3.01 -23.81
N PHE A 302 -11.85 2.83 -22.93
CA PHE A 302 -12.02 3.01 -21.48
C PHE A 302 -12.56 4.42 -21.11
N GLY A 303 -12.06 5.49 -21.73
CA GLY A 303 -12.57 6.85 -21.49
C GLY A 303 -14.05 7.01 -21.88
N ALA A 304 -14.44 6.55 -23.07
CA ALA A 304 -15.84 6.57 -23.52
C ALA A 304 -16.74 5.68 -22.65
N PHE A 305 -16.20 4.56 -22.15
CA PHE A 305 -16.87 3.70 -21.19
C PHE A 305 -17.19 4.45 -19.89
N LEU A 306 -16.23 5.19 -19.32
CA LEU A 306 -16.42 5.96 -18.09
C LEU A 306 -17.54 7.00 -18.24
N VAL A 307 -17.57 7.72 -19.37
CA VAL A 307 -18.63 8.70 -19.67
C VAL A 307 -19.99 8.02 -19.82
N LYS A 308 -20.05 6.90 -20.56
CA LYS A 308 -21.31 6.18 -20.82
C LYS A 308 -21.92 5.57 -19.56
N GLN A 309 -21.09 5.08 -18.64
CA GLN A 309 -21.54 4.55 -17.34
C GLN A 309 -21.80 5.66 -16.30
N GLY A 310 -21.45 6.91 -16.61
CA GLY A 310 -21.69 8.05 -15.74
C GLY A 310 -20.71 8.16 -14.57
N PHE A 311 -19.50 7.61 -14.69
CA PHE A 311 -18.42 7.84 -13.72
C PHE A 311 -17.88 9.27 -13.85
N ILE A 312 -17.76 9.78 -15.08
CA ILE A 312 -17.30 11.14 -15.39
C ILE A 312 -18.20 11.78 -16.43
N THR A 313 -18.11 13.10 -16.53
CA THR A 313 -18.74 13.82 -17.64
C THR A 313 -17.81 13.86 -18.87
N GLU A 314 -18.39 14.04 -20.05
CA GLU A 314 -17.63 14.23 -21.30
C GLU A 314 -16.62 15.40 -21.24
N PRO A 315 -16.97 16.60 -20.73
CA PRO A 315 -16.00 17.68 -20.65
C PRO A 315 -14.85 17.40 -19.67
N ASP A 316 -15.09 16.67 -18.56
CA ASP A 316 -14.02 16.24 -17.66
C ASP A 316 -13.00 15.35 -18.38
N LEU A 317 -13.49 14.42 -19.21
CA LEU A 317 -12.63 13.55 -20.01
C LEU A 317 -11.79 14.36 -21.01
N ASP A 318 -12.39 15.34 -21.67
CA ASP A 318 -11.69 16.21 -22.62
C ASP A 318 -10.56 17.02 -21.95
N GLN A 319 -10.82 17.56 -20.75
CA GLN A 319 -9.79 18.26 -19.97
C GLN A 319 -8.63 17.32 -19.60
N VAL A 320 -8.93 16.12 -19.11
CA VAL A 320 -7.90 15.13 -18.73
C VAL A 320 -7.09 14.69 -19.96
N LEU A 321 -7.73 14.48 -21.11
CA LEU A 321 -7.05 14.17 -22.37
C LEU A 321 -6.15 15.31 -22.84
N MET A 322 -6.58 16.56 -22.66
CA MET A 322 -5.73 17.72 -22.92
C MET A 322 -4.52 17.75 -21.98
N GLY A 323 -4.73 17.55 -20.67
CA GLY A 323 -3.66 17.44 -19.69
C GLY A 323 -2.67 16.33 -20.01
N GLN A 324 -3.15 15.17 -20.47
CA GLN A 324 -2.30 14.06 -20.92
C GLN A 324 -1.40 14.46 -22.11
N ARG A 325 -1.92 15.23 -23.07
CA ARG A 325 -1.12 15.76 -24.19
C ARG A 325 -0.04 16.72 -23.70
N LEU A 326 -0.39 17.64 -22.80
CA LEU A 326 0.57 18.60 -22.22
C LEU A 326 1.69 17.90 -21.44
N LEU A 327 1.35 16.89 -20.63
CA LEU A 327 2.30 16.05 -19.92
C LEU A 327 3.22 15.26 -20.86
N LYS A 328 2.65 14.70 -21.94
CA LYS A 328 3.41 13.94 -22.94
C LYS A 328 4.40 14.81 -23.72
N MET A 329 4.06 16.08 -23.94
CA MET A 329 4.93 17.05 -24.60
C MET A 329 5.94 17.69 -23.64
N GLY A 330 5.83 17.44 -22.34
CA GLY A 330 6.73 18.00 -21.33
C GLY A 330 6.49 19.47 -21.01
N TYR A 331 5.36 20.04 -21.43
CA TYR A 331 5.00 21.43 -21.11
C TYR A 331 4.42 21.59 -19.70
N MET A 332 3.99 20.49 -19.09
CA MET A 332 3.31 20.51 -17.81
C MET A 332 3.86 19.38 -16.94
N SER A 333 3.94 19.61 -15.63
CA SER A 333 4.22 18.60 -14.61
C SER A 333 2.92 18.04 -14.03
N VAL A 334 2.97 16.90 -13.34
CA VAL A 334 1.78 16.30 -12.70
C VAL A 334 1.20 17.22 -11.63
N ALA A 335 2.04 17.90 -10.85
CA ALA A 335 1.59 18.84 -9.82
C ALA A 335 0.83 20.04 -10.43
N THR A 336 1.36 20.59 -11.52
CA THR A 336 0.68 21.67 -12.25
C THR A 336 -0.62 21.21 -12.90
N PHE A 337 -0.66 19.97 -13.42
CA PHE A 337 -1.89 19.36 -13.92
C PHE A 337 -2.96 19.26 -12.82
N GLN A 338 -2.58 18.81 -11.61
CA GLN A 338 -3.51 18.77 -10.48
C GLN A 338 -4.03 20.16 -10.07
N SER A 339 -3.17 21.19 -10.09
CA SER A 339 -3.60 22.58 -9.84
C SER A 339 -4.63 23.03 -10.87
N CYS A 340 -4.33 22.87 -12.15
CA CYS A 340 -5.23 23.22 -13.24
C CYS A 340 -6.57 22.45 -13.19
N MET A 341 -6.54 21.16 -12.81
CA MET A 341 -7.75 20.35 -12.65
C MET A 341 -8.63 20.84 -11.49
N ARG A 342 -8.05 21.33 -10.40
CA ARG A 342 -8.85 21.93 -9.32
C ARG A 342 -9.53 23.21 -9.80
N HIS A 343 -8.84 24.04 -10.56
CA HIS A 343 -9.44 25.23 -11.18
C HIS A 343 -10.61 24.89 -12.11
N TRP A 344 -10.46 23.82 -12.92
CA TRP A 344 -11.56 23.29 -13.73
C TRP A 344 -12.76 22.89 -12.87
N ILE A 345 -12.55 22.10 -11.81
CA ILE A 345 -13.64 21.63 -10.94
C ILE A 345 -14.36 22.79 -10.23
N ASP A 346 -13.61 23.80 -9.77
CA ASP A 346 -14.15 24.91 -8.99
C ASP A 346 -14.79 26.00 -9.85
N SER A 347 -14.26 26.26 -11.05
CA SER A 347 -14.61 27.43 -11.85
C SER A 347 -14.97 27.14 -13.31
N ASP A 348 -14.94 25.88 -13.74
CA ASP A 348 -15.22 25.44 -15.12
C ASP A 348 -14.28 26.12 -16.14
N THR A 349 -13.09 26.55 -15.69
CA THR A 349 -12.06 27.16 -16.54
C THR A 349 -11.21 26.08 -17.20
N PRO A 350 -11.15 26.01 -18.53
CA PRO A 350 -10.39 24.98 -19.23
C PRO A 350 -8.92 24.96 -18.79
N ILE A 351 -8.31 23.77 -18.75
CA ILE A 351 -6.92 23.58 -18.29
C ILE A 351 -5.95 24.51 -19.01
N TYR A 352 -6.15 24.71 -20.31
CA TYR A 352 -5.25 25.55 -21.10
C TYR A 352 -5.28 27.02 -20.66
N GLU A 353 -6.43 27.56 -20.26
CA GLU A 353 -6.55 28.95 -19.78
C GLU A 353 -5.89 29.10 -18.42
N SER A 354 -6.12 28.12 -17.54
CA SER A 354 -5.49 28.06 -16.21
C SER A 354 -3.97 27.98 -16.34
N ALA A 355 -3.45 27.14 -17.24
CA ALA A 355 -2.02 26.98 -17.45
C ALA A 355 -1.34 28.23 -18.06
N VAL A 356 -2.04 28.95 -18.95
CA VAL A 356 -1.57 30.25 -19.46
C VAL A 356 -1.59 31.31 -18.36
N THR A 357 -2.62 31.31 -17.52
CA THR A 357 -2.77 32.26 -16.41
C THR A 357 -1.70 32.06 -15.34
N GLU A 358 -1.33 30.81 -15.07
CA GLU A 358 -0.20 30.45 -14.19
C GLU A 358 1.18 30.72 -14.82
N GLY A 359 1.24 31.11 -16.10
CA GLY A 359 2.48 31.42 -16.81
C GLY A 359 3.31 30.18 -17.19
N LEU A 360 2.70 28.99 -17.19
CA LEU A 360 3.36 27.74 -17.52
C LEU A 360 3.49 27.52 -19.03
N LEU A 361 2.53 28.03 -19.79
CA LEU A 361 2.45 27.91 -21.24
C LEU A 361 2.31 29.29 -21.88
N THR A 362 3.04 29.50 -22.98
CA THR A 362 2.83 30.68 -23.82
C THR A 362 1.62 30.47 -24.73
N LEU A 363 0.93 31.55 -25.11
CA LEU A 363 -0.20 31.49 -26.06
C LEU A 363 0.19 30.83 -27.38
N SER A 364 1.41 31.05 -27.86
CA SER A 364 1.91 30.45 -29.09
C SER A 364 2.16 28.93 -28.98
N GLU A 365 2.55 28.43 -27.80
CA GLU A 365 2.65 26.99 -27.56
C GLU A 365 1.27 26.35 -27.50
N MET A 366 0.30 27.02 -26.88
CA MET A 366 -1.08 26.57 -26.83
C MET A 366 -1.69 26.42 -28.23
N GLU A 367 -1.50 27.40 -29.12
CA GLU A 367 -1.98 27.33 -30.51
C GLU A 367 -1.40 26.11 -31.27
N ARG A 368 -0.14 25.74 -30.99
CA ARG A 368 0.51 24.57 -31.61
C ARG A 368 -0.02 23.23 -31.11
N ILE A 369 -0.63 23.19 -29.94
CA ILE A 369 -1.15 21.96 -29.31
C ILE A 369 -2.61 21.72 -29.72
N ILE A 370 -3.35 22.80 -30.00
CA ILE A 370 -4.74 22.76 -30.46
C ILE A 370 -4.83 22.47 -31.97
N ALA A 371 -3.89 23.00 -32.75
CA ALA A 371 -3.76 22.75 -34.19
C ALA A 371 -3.32 21.31 -34.49
#